data_AF-W2SHX6-F1
#
_entry.id   AF-W2SHX6-F1
#
_cell.length_a   1.000
_cell.length_b   1.000
_cell.length_c   1.000
_cell.angle_alpha   90.00
_cell.angle_beta   90.00
_cell.angle_gamma   90.00
#
_symmetry.space_group_name_H-M   'P 1'
#
loop_
_entity.id
_entity.type
_entity.pdbx_description
1 polymer ?
#
loop_
_entity_poly.entity_id
_entity_poly.type
_entity_poly.pdbx_seq_one_letter_code
_entity_poly.pdbx_strand_id
1 'polypeptide(L)'
;MPGSSFKRTILITGSTDGIGKQTATDLAAHPDNRVIIHGRSEEKCEATRDHIVKETGNSTNVDYIACDLSIMKEVAHFADQVKSRFPDLNVLLCNAGVLNPRRAETKDGLEMTFQVNYLSHFILCNRLLETLERNDHGRIVVVGSVLHSWTALDWSDVMAKNDYEKYLVYSRSKLCLHLMAFALHRRMNIARRNVAVNVVELGKEREPNNNGKM
;
A
#
# COMPACT_ATOMS: atom_id res chain seq x y z
N MET A 1 6.39 24.43 -14.07
CA MET A 1 5.40 23.50 -14.64
C MET A 1 4.03 23.97 -14.17
N PRO A 2 2.98 23.92 -15.00
CA PRO A 2 1.64 24.23 -14.50
C PRO A 2 1.36 23.28 -13.34
N GLY A 3 1.11 23.84 -12.16
CA GLY A 3 0.89 23.05 -10.95
C GLY A 3 -0.29 22.10 -11.15
N SER A 4 -0.25 20.95 -10.49
CA SER A 4 -1.38 20.03 -10.45
C SER A 4 -2.65 20.77 -10.05
N SER A 5 -3.77 20.54 -10.75
CA SER A 5 -5.07 21.08 -10.37
C SER A 5 -5.58 20.50 -9.04
N PHE A 6 -4.96 19.42 -8.57
CA PHE A 6 -5.34 18.73 -7.36
C PHE A 6 -4.43 19.13 -6.20
N LYS A 7 -5.04 19.38 -5.04
CA LYS A 7 -4.31 19.64 -3.79
C LYS A 7 -3.60 18.39 -3.29
N ARG A 8 -4.15 17.20 -3.56
CA ARG A 8 -3.59 15.91 -3.15
C ARG A 8 -3.58 14.91 -4.28
N THR A 9 -2.44 14.25 -4.48
CA THR A 9 -2.29 13.13 -5.41
C THR A 9 -1.89 11.92 -4.58
N ILE A 10 -2.79 10.94 -4.54
CA ILE A 10 -2.83 9.88 -3.53
C ILE A 10 -2.72 8.53 -4.23
N LEU A 11 -1.64 7.79 -3.97
CA LEU A 11 -1.51 6.40 -4.39
C LEU A 11 -1.95 5.45 -3.29
N ILE A 12 -2.84 4.50 -3.60
CA ILE A 12 -3.32 3.50 -2.65
C ILE A 12 -3.03 2.10 -3.19
N THR A 13 -2.14 1.36 -2.53
CA THR A 13 -1.88 -0.04 -2.90
C THR A 13 -3.04 -0.93 -2.47
N GLY A 14 -3.42 -1.89 -3.31
CA GLY A 14 -4.50 -2.84 -3.02
C GLY A 14 -5.88 -2.19 -2.91
N SER A 15 -6.21 -1.26 -3.80
CA SER A 15 -7.44 -0.46 -3.78
C SER A 15 -8.53 -0.94 -4.73
N THR A 16 -8.44 -2.18 -5.21
CA THR A 16 -9.47 -2.81 -6.05
C THR A 16 -10.53 -3.59 -5.26
N ASP A 17 -10.35 -3.74 -3.94
CA ASP A 17 -11.27 -4.46 -3.07
C ASP A 17 -11.20 -3.94 -1.62
N GLY A 18 -12.16 -4.35 -0.79
CA GLY A 18 -12.21 -4.13 0.65
C GLY A 18 -11.98 -2.68 1.06
N ILE A 19 -11.20 -2.49 2.13
CA ILE A 19 -10.89 -1.17 2.71
C ILE A 19 -10.18 -0.26 1.71
N GLY A 20 -9.27 -0.81 0.90
CA GLY A 20 -8.55 -0.02 -0.10
C GLY A 20 -9.50 0.59 -1.13
N LYS A 21 -10.50 -0.18 -1.60
CA LYS A 21 -11.52 0.31 -2.53
C LYS A 21 -12.41 1.37 -1.88
N GLN A 22 -12.93 1.12 -0.68
CA GLN A 22 -13.75 2.11 0.02
C GLN A 22 -12.98 3.41 0.26
N THR A 23 -11.72 3.30 0.70
CA THR A 23 -10.83 4.46 0.91
C THR A 23 -10.62 5.23 -0.40
N ALA A 24 -10.43 4.53 -1.52
CA ALA A 24 -10.29 5.15 -2.83
C ALA A 24 -11.58 5.89 -3.25
N THR A 25 -12.75 5.28 -3.05
CA THR A 25 -14.05 5.91 -3.33
C THR A 25 -14.25 7.19 -2.52
N ASP A 26 -14.04 7.12 -1.20
CA ASP A 26 -14.27 8.26 -0.30
C ASP A 26 -13.30 9.41 -0.57
N LEU A 27 -12.03 9.10 -0.87
CA LEU A 27 -11.04 10.12 -1.21
C LEU A 27 -11.30 10.75 -2.58
N ALA A 28 -11.78 9.97 -3.57
CA ALA A 28 -12.11 10.47 -4.90
C ALA A 28 -13.38 11.33 -4.92
N ALA A 29 -14.29 11.17 -3.95
CA ALA A 29 -15.46 12.04 -3.81
C ALA A 29 -15.08 13.50 -3.52
N HIS A 30 -13.87 13.77 -3.03
CA HIS A 30 -13.40 15.12 -2.79
C HIS A 30 -12.72 15.70 -4.06
N PRO A 31 -13.19 16.83 -4.62
CA PRO A 31 -12.73 17.34 -5.92
C PRO A 31 -11.24 17.73 -5.96
N ASP A 32 -10.69 18.14 -4.82
CA ASP A 32 -9.27 18.49 -4.68
C ASP A 32 -8.30 17.30 -4.67
N ASN A 33 -8.81 16.06 -4.63
CA ASN A 33 -7.98 14.86 -4.57
C ASN A 33 -7.95 14.17 -5.94
N ARG A 34 -6.76 13.75 -6.36
CA ARG A 34 -6.53 12.74 -7.40
C ARG A 34 -6.16 11.42 -6.74
N VAL A 35 -6.88 10.36 -7.07
CA VAL A 35 -6.67 9.02 -6.52
C VAL A 35 -6.09 8.12 -7.61
N ILE A 36 -4.99 7.46 -7.29
CA ILE A 36 -4.35 6.47 -8.14
C ILE A 36 -4.61 5.10 -7.51
N ILE A 37 -5.44 4.31 -8.20
CA ILE A 37 -5.79 2.95 -7.81
C ILE A 37 -4.64 2.01 -8.20
N HIS A 38 -4.41 1.01 -7.36
CA HIS A 38 -3.52 -0.10 -7.68
C HIS A 38 -4.21 -1.42 -7.37
N GLY A 39 -4.09 -2.36 -8.30
CA GLY A 39 -4.46 -3.75 -8.17
C GLY A 39 -3.54 -4.65 -9.00
N ARG A 40 -3.76 -5.96 -8.90
CA ARG A 40 -2.92 -6.98 -9.58
C ARG A 40 -3.14 -7.07 -11.09
N SER A 41 -4.27 -6.61 -11.60
CA SER A 41 -4.61 -6.70 -13.02
C SER A 41 -5.30 -5.42 -13.49
N GLU A 42 -5.11 -5.09 -14.77
CA GLU A 42 -5.74 -3.94 -15.41
C GLU A 42 -7.26 -4.03 -15.32
N GLU A 43 -7.84 -5.21 -15.60
CA GLU A 43 -9.28 -5.46 -15.52
C GLU A 43 -9.88 -5.05 -14.16
N LYS A 44 -9.23 -5.42 -13.04
CA LYS A 44 -9.72 -5.05 -11.70
C LYS A 44 -9.56 -3.57 -11.41
N CYS A 45 -8.49 -2.96 -11.92
CA CYS A 45 -8.25 -1.53 -11.78
C CYS A 45 -9.30 -0.72 -12.56
N GLU A 46 -9.56 -1.10 -13.81
CA GLU A 46 -10.59 -0.50 -14.68
C GLU A 46 -11.97 -0.62 -14.06
N ALA A 47 -12.37 -1.83 -13.65
CA ALA A 47 -13.66 -2.05 -13.00
C ALA A 47 -13.82 -1.22 -11.71
N THR A 48 -12.73 -1.04 -10.95
CA THR A 48 -12.76 -0.22 -9.71
C THR A 48 -12.82 1.26 -10.04
N ARG A 49 -12.05 1.74 -11.01
CA ARG A 49 -12.12 3.12 -11.51
C ARG A 49 -13.53 3.43 -11.97
N ASP A 50 -14.11 2.61 -12.83
CA ASP A 50 -15.44 2.84 -13.41
C ASP A 50 -16.52 2.86 -12.33
N HIS A 51 -16.40 1.98 -11.32
CA HIS A 51 -17.25 2.03 -10.14
C HIS A 51 -17.11 3.36 -9.38
N ILE A 52 -15.89 3.81 -9.07
CA ILE A 52 -15.68 5.06 -8.33
C ILE A 52 -16.20 6.27 -9.13
N VAL A 53 -15.94 6.31 -10.44
CA VAL A 53 -16.44 7.38 -11.31
C VAL A 53 -17.97 7.42 -11.31
N LYS A 54 -18.63 6.26 -11.33
CA LYS A 54 -20.09 6.17 -11.23
C LYS A 54 -20.62 6.65 -9.88
N GLU A 55 -19.98 6.26 -8.78
CA GLU A 55 -20.42 6.63 -7.41
C GLU A 55 -20.19 8.11 -7.11
N THR A 56 -19.07 8.68 -7.58
CA THR A 56 -18.66 10.06 -7.26
C THR A 56 -19.13 11.08 -8.29
N GLY A 57 -19.45 10.65 -9.51
CA GLY A 57 -19.74 11.55 -10.64
C GLY A 57 -18.51 12.30 -11.18
N ASN A 58 -17.30 12.02 -10.68
CA ASN A 58 -16.06 12.66 -11.12
C ASN A 58 -15.17 11.69 -11.90
N SER A 59 -15.05 11.90 -13.21
CA SER A 59 -14.23 11.06 -14.10
C SER A 59 -12.79 11.53 -14.26
N THR A 60 -12.44 12.71 -13.74
CA THR A 60 -11.17 13.38 -14.08
C THR A 60 -10.09 13.19 -13.02
N ASN A 61 -10.45 12.67 -11.85
CA ASN A 61 -9.58 12.60 -10.68
C ASN A 61 -9.23 11.17 -10.24
N VAL A 62 -9.55 10.17 -11.05
CA VAL A 62 -9.26 8.76 -10.75
C VAL A 62 -8.42 8.14 -11.86
N ASP A 63 -7.22 7.72 -11.50
CA ASP A 63 -6.27 6.99 -12.34
C ASP A 63 -6.02 5.58 -11.77
N TYR A 64 -5.33 4.74 -12.55
CA TYR A 64 -4.77 3.50 -12.02
C TYR A 64 -3.42 3.14 -12.64
N ILE A 65 -2.69 2.27 -11.92
CA ILE A 65 -1.59 1.48 -12.44
C ILE A 65 -1.71 0.06 -11.87
N ALA A 66 -1.80 -0.95 -12.75
CA ALA A 66 -1.73 -2.35 -12.32
C ALA A 66 -0.28 -2.78 -12.05
N CYS A 67 -0.09 -3.59 -11.01
CA CYS A 67 1.18 -4.19 -10.65
C CYS A 67 0.95 -5.44 -9.78
N ASP A 68 1.70 -6.51 -10.02
CA ASP A 68 1.75 -7.63 -9.08
C ASP A 68 2.86 -7.40 -8.04
N LEU A 69 2.46 -7.09 -6.80
CA LEU A 69 3.42 -6.89 -5.69
C LEU A 69 4.16 -8.16 -5.27
N SER A 70 3.77 -9.33 -5.79
CA SER A 70 4.51 -10.59 -5.64
C SER A 70 5.68 -10.75 -6.64
N ILE A 71 5.98 -9.71 -7.44
CA ILE A 71 7.09 -9.69 -8.38
C ILE A 71 7.92 -8.42 -8.17
N MET A 72 9.11 -8.53 -7.56
CA MET A 72 9.94 -7.39 -7.15
C MET A 72 10.35 -6.46 -8.30
N LYS A 73 10.59 -7.04 -9.49
CA LYS A 73 10.88 -6.27 -10.70
C LYS A 73 9.69 -5.38 -11.11
N GLU A 74 8.46 -5.89 -10.98
CA GLU A 74 7.25 -5.11 -11.26
C GLU A 74 7.08 -4.00 -10.22
N VAL A 75 7.34 -4.25 -8.93
CA VAL A 75 7.29 -3.22 -7.89
C VAL A 75 8.22 -2.04 -8.19
N ALA A 76 9.45 -2.32 -8.64
CA ALA A 76 10.39 -1.29 -9.04
C ALA A 76 9.89 -0.50 -10.27
N HIS A 77 9.37 -1.20 -11.28
CA HIS A 77 8.82 -0.58 -12.49
C HIS A 77 7.57 0.26 -12.20
N PHE A 78 6.69 -0.23 -11.33
CA PHE A 78 5.50 0.47 -10.85
C PHE A 78 5.89 1.78 -10.17
N ALA A 79 6.89 1.78 -9.29
CA ALA A 79 7.41 3.02 -8.70
C ALA A 79 7.92 3.99 -9.77
N ASP A 80 8.62 3.50 -10.80
CA ASP A 80 9.12 4.35 -11.89
C ASP A 80 7.98 4.94 -12.74
N GLN A 81 6.93 4.17 -13.02
CA GLN A 81 5.71 4.66 -13.67
C GLN A 81 5.01 5.73 -12.84
N VAL A 82 4.89 5.52 -11.52
CA VAL A 82 4.27 6.51 -10.61
C VAL A 82 5.04 7.82 -10.67
N LYS A 83 6.37 7.78 -10.56
CA LYS A 83 7.22 8.99 -10.63
C LYS A 83 7.05 9.75 -11.95
N SER A 84 6.95 9.01 -13.05
CA SER A 84 6.84 9.61 -14.39
C SER A 84 5.46 10.21 -14.64
N ARG A 85 4.39 9.53 -14.22
CA ARG A 85 2.99 9.92 -14.51
C ARG A 85 2.43 10.90 -13.48
N PHE A 86 2.93 10.85 -12.24
CA PHE A 86 2.43 11.60 -11.09
C PHE A 86 3.60 12.24 -10.33
N PRO A 87 4.33 13.18 -10.94
CA PRO A 87 5.47 13.85 -10.30
C PRO A 87 5.06 14.69 -9.08
N ASP A 88 3.76 14.95 -8.91
CA ASP A 88 3.09 15.67 -7.83
C ASP A 88 2.53 14.74 -6.72
N LEU A 89 2.89 13.45 -6.73
CA LEU A 89 2.47 12.51 -5.69
C LEU A 89 2.83 13.04 -4.29
N ASN A 90 1.84 13.18 -3.42
CA ASN A 90 2.03 13.67 -2.06
C ASN A 90 1.55 12.70 -0.97
N VAL A 91 0.75 11.68 -1.30
CA VAL A 91 0.38 10.63 -0.34
C VAL A 91 0.61 9.24 -0.93
N LEU A 92 1.31 8.40 -0.18
CA LEU A 92 1.39 6.95 -0.39
C LEU A 92 0.67 6.23 0.75
N LEU A 93 -0.40 5.51 0.43
CA LEU A 93 -1.11 4.63 1.35
C LEU A 93 -0.76 3.16 1.04
N CYS A 94 0.10 2.58 1.89
CA CYS A 94 0.50 1.17 1.84
C CYS A 94 -0.59 0.31 2.47
N ASN A 95 -1.61 -0.02 1.69
CA ASN A 95 -2.80 -0.76 2.13
C ASN A 95 -2.77 -2.24 1.72
N ALA A 96 -2.13 -2.60 0.60
CA ALA A 96 -2.13 -3.98 0.09
C ALA A 96 -1.64 -4.99 1.13
N GLY A 97 -2.39 -6.07 1.31
CA GLY A 97 -2.02 -7.14 2.22
C GLY A 97 -2.67 -8.46 1.83
N VAL A 98 -2.01 -9.55 2.14
CA VAL A 98 -2.50 -10.92 1.98
C VAL A 98 -2.28 -11.69 3.28
N LEU A 99 -3.15 -12.68 3.52
CA LEU A 99 -3.02 -13.69 4.56
C LEU A 99 -3.14 -15.05 3.87
N ASN A 100 -2.00 -15.68 3.58
CA ASN A 100 -2.02 -16.94 2.84
C ASN A 100 -2.32 -18.14 3.77
N PRO A 101 -3.29 -19.01 3.46
CA PRO A 101 -3.58 -20.18 4.31
C PRO A 101 -2.45 -21.21 4.38
N ARG A 102 -1.58 -21.23 3.37
CA ARG A 102 -0.42 -22.13 3.26
C ARG A 102 0.79 -21.33 2.78
N ARG A 103 1.99 -21.76 3.18
CA ARG A 103 3.24 -21.18 2.68
C ARG A 103 3.23 -21.21 1.16
N ALA A 104 3.45 -20.06 0.56
CA ALA A 104 3.65 -19.93 -0.88
C ALA A 104 4.92 -19.14 -1.12
N GLU A 105 5.62 -19.48 -2.19
CA GLU A 105 6.81 -18.77 -2.61
C GLU A 105 6.48 -17.94 -3.84
N THR A 106 6.99 -16.71 -3.88
CA THR A 106 6.87 -15.83 -5.03
C THR A 106 7.84 -16.24 -6.14
N LYS A 107 7.73 -15.60 -7.31
CA LYS A 107 8.72 -15.78 -8.39
C LYS A 107 10.12 -15.31 -8.00
N ASP A 108 10.24 -14.50 -6.95
CA ASP A 108 11.51 -14.00 -6.42
C ASP A 108 12.12 -14.94 -5.35
N GLY A 109 11.49 -16.10 -5.06
CA GLY A 109 12.00 -17.06 -4.08
C GLY A 109 11.75 -16.66 -2.62
N LEU A 110 10.81 -15.74 -2.38
CA LEU A 110 10.49 -15.19 -1.05
C LEU A 110 9.12 -15.67 -0.58
N GLU A 111 8.90 -15.71 0.74
CA GLU A 111 7.59 -16.05 1.26
C GLU A 111 6.55 -14.98 0.86
N MET A 112 5.43 -15.42 0.30
CA MET A 112 4.40 -14.58 -0.33
C MET A 112 3.88 -13.47 0.57
N THR A 113 3.51 -13.79 1.81
CA THR A 113 2.96 -12.83 2.77
C THR A 113 3.99 -11.77 3.13
N PHE A 114 5.21 -12.18 3.44
CA PHE A 114 6.33 -11.31 3.78
C PHE A 114 6.69 -10.39 2.61
N GLN A 115 6.74 -10.94 1.40
CA GLN A 115 7.02 -10.15 0.20
C GLN A 115 5.92 -9.12 -0.07
N VAL A 116 4.67 -9.56 -0.21
CA VAL A 116 3.57 -8.68 -0.60
C VAL A 116 3.29 -7.64 0.48
N ASN A 117 3.23 -8.04 1.75
CA ASN A 117 2.83 -7.13 2.82
C ASN A 117 3.96 -6.16 3.19
N TYR A 118 5.22 -6.64 3.21
CA TYR A 118 6.33 -5.86 3.73
C TYR A 118 7.34 -5.43 2.67
N LEU A 119 7.99 -6.36 1.97
CA LEU A 119 9.11 -6.00 1.08
C LEU A 119 8.67 -5.11 -0.09
N SER A 120 7.50 -5.35 -0.66
CA SER A 120 6.96 -4.53 -1.74
C SER A 120 6.77 -3.07 -1.28
N HIS A 121 6.19 -2.86 -0.11
CA HIS A 121 5.99 -1.56 0.49
C HIS A 121 7.30 -0.90 0.94
N PHE A 122 8.25 -1.67 1.44
CA PHE A 122 9.59 -1.18 1.74
C PHE A 122 10.23 -0.57 0.49
N ILE A 123 10.17 -1.27 -0.65
CA ILE A 123 10.71 -0.76 -1.91
C ILE A 123 9.95 0.49 -2.37
N LEU A 124 8.61 0.46 -2.36
CA LEU A 124 7.79 1.60 -2.77
C LEU A 124 8.06 2.84 -1.92
N CYS A 125 8.09 2.70 -0.60
CA CYS A 125 8.36 3.80 0.32
C CYS A 125 9.72 4.44 0.05
N ASN A 126 10.77 3.65 -0.19
CA ASN A 126 12.11 4.19 -0.47
C ASN A 126 12.20 4.80 -1.89
N ARG A 127 11.59 4.18 -2.89
CA ARG A 127 11.66 4.64 -4.29
C ARG A 127 10.82 5.88 -4.58
N LEU A 128 9.71 6.06 -3.87
CA LEU A 128 8.81 7.21 -4.05
C LEU A 128 9.11 8.37 -3.10
N LEU A 129 10.07 8.19 -2.19
CA LEU A 129 10.38 9.15 -1.13
C LEU A 129 10.74 10.54 -1.66
N GLU A 130 11.61 10.60 -2.68
CA GLU A 130 12.00 11.87 -3.29
C GLU A 130 10.82 12.58 -3.96
N THR A 131 9.91 11.84 -4.59
CA THR A 131 8.70 12.42 -5.21
C THR A 131 7.77 12.98 -4.15
N LEU A 132 7.55 12.25 -3.06
CA LEU A 132 6.73 12.71 -1.93
C LEU A 132 7.27 14.00 -1.30
N GLU A 133 8.59 14.16 -1.28
CA GLU A 133 9.26 15.33 -0.69
C GLU A 133 9.25 16.59 -1.52
N ARG A 134 9.09 16.47 -2.84
CA ARG A 134 8.95 17.63 -3.72
C ARG A 134 7.65 18.39 -3.47
N ASN A 135 6.76 17.84 -2.64
CA ASN A 135 5.49 18.43 -2.25
C ASN A 135 5.53 18.90 -0.78
N ASP A 136 4.92 20.06 -0.50
CA ASP A 136 4.98 20.71 0.82
C ASP A 136 4.38 19.91 1.99
N HIS A 137 3.70 18.78 1.72
CA HIS A 137 3.05 17.94 2.74
C HIS A 137 3.09 16.44 2.41
N GLY A 138 4.28 15.93 2.04
CA GLY A 138 4.48 14.51 1.77
C GLY A 138 4.05 13.61 2.93
N ARG A 139 3.33 12.51 2.63
CA ARG A 139 2.85 11.58 3.64
C ARG A 139 2.93 10.13 3.17
N ILE A 140 3.44 9.28 4.05
CA ILE A 140 3.36 7.82 3.94
C ILE A 140 2.46 7.33 5.07
N VAL A 141 1.43 6.59 4.72
CA VAL A 141 0.52 5.94 5.67
C VAL A 141 0.59 4.44 5.43
N VAL A 142 0.90 3.69 6.48
CA VAL A 142 1.00 2.23 6.43
C VAL A 142 -0.20 1.63 7.14
N VAL A 143 -0.92 0.73 6.47
CA VAL A 143 -2.02 -0.01 7.09
C VAL A 143 -1.44 -1.19 7.87
N GLY A 144 -1.47 -1.05 9.20
CA GLY A 144 -0.97 -2.03 10.16
C GLY A 144 -1.92 -3.20 10.39
N SER A 145 -1.78 -3.79 11.56
CA SER A 145 -2.76 -4.67 12.21
C SER A 145 -2.37 -4.77 13.69
N VAL A 146 -3.37 -4.82 14.58
CA VAL A 146 -3.16 -5.11 16.01
C VAL A 146 -2.41 -6.43 16.26
N LEU A 147 -2.45 -7.35 15.28
CA LEU A 147 -1.72 -8.61 15.31
C LEU A 147 -0.20 -8.41 15.24
N HIS A 148 0.33 -7.22 14.92
CA HIS A 148 1.79 -6.97 14.87
C HIS A 148 2.51 -7.30 16.19
N SER A 149 1.78 -7.30 17.31
CA SER A 149 2.29 -7.53 18.66
C SER A 149 2.18 -8.99 19.14
N TRP A 150 1.59 -9.88 18.34
CA TRP A 150 1.35 -11.28 18.74
C TRP A 150 2.62 -12.14 18.83
N THR A 151 3.65 -11.86 18.04
CA THR A 151 4.88 -12.64 18.03
C THR A 151 6.10 -11.78 17.72
N ALA A 152 7.26 -12.25 18.18
CA ALA A 152 8.54 -11.65 17.82
C ALA A 152 8.95 -12.02 16.38
N LEU A 153 9.86 -11.22 15.81
CA LEU A 153 10.54 -11.59 14.58
C LEU A 153 11.45 -12.79 14.84
N ASP A 154 11.34 -13.78 13.97
CA ASP A 154 12.27 -14.89 13.92
C ASP A 154 13.33 -14.58 12.87
N TRP A 155 14.46 -14.06 13.33
CA TRP A 155 15.59 -13.71 12.46
C TRP A 155 16.29 -14.94 11.86
N SER A 156 16.10 -16.12 12.46
CA SER A 156 16.69 -17.36 11.96
C SER A 156 15.89 -17.95 10.79
N ASP A 157 14.59 -17.64 10.71
CA ASP A 157 13.70 -18.12 9.65
C ASP A 157 12.63 -17.09 9.24
N VAL A 158 13.07 -15.92 8.79
CA VAL A 158 12.18 -14.84 8.33
C VAL A 158 11.28 -15.28 7.16
N MET A 159 11.72 -16.28 6.38
CA MET A 159 11.00 -16.82 5.22
C MET A 159 10.10 -18.02 5.55
N ALA A 160 9.95 -18.34 6.84
CA ALA A 160 9.12 -19.44 7.35
C ALA A 160 9.34 -20.75 6.57
N LYS A 161 10.60 -21.12 6.33
CA LYS A 161 10.99 -22.34 5.59
C LYS A 161 10.84 -23.59 6.45
N ASN A 162 11.01 -23.48 7.76
CA ASN A 162 10.97 -24.61 8.69
C ASN A 162 9.56 -24.83 9.23
N ASP A 163 8.93 -23.76 9.75
CA ASP A 163 7.58 -23.79 10.31
C ASP A 163 6.72 -22.66 9.75
N TYR A 164 5.54 -23.01 9.25
CA TYR A 164 4.58 -22.05 8.71
C TYR A 164 3.27 -22.09 9.49
N GLU A 165 2.95 -20.98 10.15
CA GLU A 165 1.62 -20.69 10.66
C GLU A 165 1.20 -19.31 10.12
N LYS A 166 0.04 -19.27 9.46
CA LYS A 166 -0.39 -18.12 8.65
C LYS A 166 -0.51 -16.82 9.47
N TYR A 167 -1.02 -16.90 10.70
CA TYR A 167 -1.18 -15.72 11.55
C TYR A 167 0.15 -15.25 12.13
N LEU A 168 1.08 -16.16 12.46
CA LEU A 168 2.42 -15.81 12.90
C LEU A 168 3.21 -15.10 11.78
N VAL A 169 3.17 -15.63 10.56
CA VAL A 169 3.83 -15.00 9.41
C VAL A 169 3.20 -13.64 9.08
N TYR A 170 1.87 -13.56 9.08
CA TYR A 170 1.16 -12.29 8.90
C TYR A 170 1.51 -11.27 9.99
N SER A 171 1.50 -11.68 11.26
CA SER A 171 1.88 -10.87 12.41
C SER A 171 3.30 -10.30 12.24
N ARG A 172 4.27 -11.15 11.89
CA ARG A 172 5.66 -10.74 11.59
C ARG A 172 5.72 -9.74 10.43
N SER A 173 4.95 -9.96 9.37
CA SER A 173 4.89 -9.02 8.23
C SER A 173 4.38 -7.64 8.65
N LYS A 174 3.37 -7.59 9.53
CA LYS A 174 2.80 -6.35 10.07
C LYS A 174 3.73 -5.69 11.09
N LEU A 175 4.47 -6.46 11.87
CA LEU A 175 5.55 -5.95 12.74
C LEU A 175 6.66 -5.29 11.91
N CYS A 176 7.12 -5.93 10.83
CA CYS A 176 8.12 -5.35 9.93
C CYS A 176 7.64 -4.03 9.30
N LEU A 177 6.36 -3.93 8.92
CA LEU A 177 5.77 -2.68 8.45
C LEU A 177 5.81 -1.56 9.49
N HIS A 178 5.48 -1.85 10.76
CA HIS A 178 5.59 -0.88 11.85
C HIS A 178 7.03 -0.41 12.06
N LEU A 179 7.97 -1.36 12.14
CA LEU A 179 9.39 -1.08 12.32
C LEU A 179 9.93 -0.22 11.16
N MET A 180 9.52 -0.52 9.93
CA MET A 180 9.87 0.30 8.76
C MET A 180 9.31 1.71 8.87
N ALA A 181 8.04 1.87 9.22
CA ALA A 181 7.42 3.18 9.35
C ALA A 181 8.14 4.04 10.41
N PHE A 182 8.46 3.45 11.57
CA PHE A 182 9.19 4.15 12.63
C PHE A 182 10.65 4.46 12.24
N ALA A 183 11.33 3.51 11.60
CA ALA A 183 12.69 3.73 11.10
C ALA A 183 12.73 4.84 10.04
N LEU A 184 11.76 4.85 9.12
CA LEU A 184 11.65 5.87 8.08
C LEU A 184 11.31 7.23 8.68
N HIS A 185 10.34 7.31 9.59
CA HIS A 185 10.02 8.54 10.32
C HIS A 185 11.25 9.13 11.01
N ARG A 186 12.00 8.30 11.75
CA ARG A 186 13.24 8.71 12.41
C ARG A 186 14.28 9.25 11.41
N ARG A 187 14.43 8.59 10.26
CA ARG A 187 15.32 9.06 9.18
C ARG A 187 14.87 10.41 8.61
N MET A 188 13.57 10.62 8.42
CA MET A 188 13.03 11.89 7.90
C MET A 188 13.30 13.03 8.87
N ASN A 189 13.10 12.80 10.17
CA ASN A 189 13.38 13.80 11.20
C ASN A 189 14.87 14.16 11.28
N ILE A 190 15.77 13.15 11.28
CA ILE A 190 17.22 13.38 11.32
C ILE A 190 17.68 14.17 10.09
N ALA A 191 17.18 13.80 8.91
CA ALA A 191 17.51 14.46 7.65
C ALA A 191 16.73 15.78 7.42
N ARG A 192 15.84 16.17 8.35
CA ARG A 192 14.94 17.33 8.23
C ARG A 192 14.12 17.34 6.93
N ARG A 193 13.68 16.15 6.50
CA ARG A 193 12.86 15.95 5.31
C ARG A 193 11.38 16.09 5.66
N ASN A 194 10.61 16.72 4.78
CA ASN A 194 9.21 17.06 5.02
C ASN A 194 8.25 15.92 4.61
N VAL A 195 8.47 14.72 5.15
CA VAL A 195 7.57 13.57 4.95
C VAL A 195 7.12 13.02 6.29
N ALA A 196 5.81 13.09 6.54
CA ALA A 196 5.20 12.43 7.67
C ALA A 196 5.02 10.94 7.38
N VAL A 197 5.43 10.07 8.30
CA VAL A 197 5.28 8.61 8.16
C VAL A 197 4.48 8.13 9.36
N ASN A 198 3.31 7.56 9.12
CA ASN A 198 2.39 7.11 10.18
C ASN A 198 1.90 5.70 9.90
N VAL A 199 1.50 5.01 10.96
CA VAL A 199 0.81 3.72 10.88
C VAL A 199 -0.64 3.93 11.31
N VAL A 200 -1.57 3.36 10.56
CA VAL A 200 -2.98 3.23 10.97
C VAL A 200 -3.24 1.79 11.37
N GLU A 201 -3.76 1.61 12.58
CA GLU A 201 -4.14 0.30 13.09
C GLU A 201 -5.62 0.08 12.86
N LEU A 202 -5.94 -0.93 12.06
CA LEU A 202 -7.31 -1.36 11.87
C LEU A 202 -7.68 -2.31 13.00
N GLY A 203 -8.83 -2.06 13.62
CA GLY A 203 -9.42 -2.94 14.63
C GLY A 203 -10.00 -4.20 13.99
N LYS A 204 -10.88 -4.91 14.71
CA LYS A 204 -11.62 -6.03 14.10
C LYS A 204 -12.46 -5.50 12.94
N GLU A 205 -12.08 -5.88 11.73
CA GLU A 205 -12.89 -5.67 10.54
C GLU A 205 -14.09 -6.60 10.62
N ARG A 206 -15.29 -6.08 10.31
CA ARG A 206 -16.40 -6.94 9.90
C ARG A 206 -16.13 -7.32 8.45
N GLU A 207 -15.27 -8.30 8.22
CA GLU A 207 -15.24 -8.92 6.89
C GLU A 207 -16.61 -9.57 6.66
N PRO A 208 -17.24 -9.40 5.49
CA PRO A 208 -18.34 -10.28 5.13
C PRO A 208 -17.77 -11.70 5.19
N ASN A 209 -18.39 -12.56 6.00
CA ASN A 209 -18.01 -13.98 6.06
C ASN A 209 -17.89 -14.52 4.62
N ASN A 210 -17.11 -15.59 4.38
CA ASN A 210 -16.97 -16.26 3.06
C ASN A 210 -18.29 -16.63 2.34
N ASN A 211 -19.45 -16.34 2.93
CA ASN A 211 -20.81 -16.49 2.41
C ASN A 211 -21.51 -15.15 2.06
N GLY A 212 -20.81 -14.02 2.03
CA GLY A 212 -21.35 -12.74 1.54
C GLY A 212 -22.50 -12.14 2.34
N LYS A 213 -22.63 -12.46 3.64
CA LYS A 213 -23.64 -11.84 4.51
C LYS A 213 -22.96 -11.02 5.60
N MET A 214 -23.37 -9.75 5.69
CA MET A 214 -23.22 -8.92 6.90
C MET A 214 -24.12 -9.46 8.02
#